data_AF-A0A9P6ZM24-F1
#
_entry.id   AF-A0A9P6ZM24-F1
#
_cell.length_a   1.000
_cell.length_b   1.000
_cell.length_c   1.000
_cell.angle_alpha   90.00
_cell.angle_beta   90.00
_cell.angle_gamma   90.00
#
_symmetry.space_group_name_H-M   'P 1'
#
loop_
_entity.id
_entity.type
_entity.pdbx_description
1 polymer ?
#
loop_
_entity_poly.entity_id
_entity_poly.type
_entity_poly.pdbx_seq_one_letter_code
_entity_poly.pdbx_strand_id
1 'polypeptide(L)'
;TDHDKALQLTTNIIPILVSAGLTPSCHPLLALIGLHRSLLLSSLSAETAQELLDETIRTAAKHYMGLSTILCNGHPVRAVALAELGKLLAVDEPCPVISPPTNIAFLPSGPPRLKAAYETLVRARHELMIGFGRKNDGGELGRNIREAVVSLERELGVWTQGIHNTLQDLLNSSRK
;
A
#
# COMPACT_ATOMS: atom_id res chain seq x y z
N THR A 1 19.95 -15.34 -10.60
CA THR A 1 20.55 -16.02 -9.42
C THR A 1 19.43 -16.51 -8.51
N ASP A 2 19.69 -17.07 -7.33
CA ASP A 2 18.69 -17.72 -6.44
C ASP A 2 17.38 -16.91 -6.28
N HIS A 3 17.50 -15.58 -6.21
CA HIS A 3 16.39 -14.61 -6.21
C HIS A 3 15.35 -14.83 -7.32
N ASP A 4 15.79 -14.84 -8.58
CA ASP A 4 14.89 -14.92 -9.74
C ASP A 4 14.13 -16.25 -9.76
N LYS A 5 14.79 -17.33 -9.32
CA LYS A 5 14.17 -18.66 -9.20
C LYS A 5 13.13 -18.67 -8.09
N ALA A 6 13.44 -18.11 -6.92
CA ALA A 6 12.49 -18.00 -5.82
C ALA A 6 11.27 -17.14 -6.21
N LEU A 7 11.49 -16.05 -6.96
CA LEU A 7 10.43 -15.20 -7.47
C LEU A 7 9.55 -15.99 -8.45
N GLN A 8 10.15 -16.66 -9.43
CA GLN A 8 9.42 -17.50 -10.38
C GLN A 8 8.60 -18.59 -9.68
N LEU A 9 9.18 -19.29 -8.69
CA LEU A 9 8.48 -20.33 -7.94
C LEU A 9 7.28 -19.78 -7.16
N THR A 10 7.48 -18.67 -6.44
CA THR A 10 6.40 -18.05 -5.66
C THR A 10 5.28 -17.52 -6.56
N THR A 11 5.61 -16.90 -7.70
CA THR A 11 4.65 -16.47 -8.73
C THR A 11 3.79 -17.63 -9.25
N ASN A 12 4.37 -18.82 -9.42
CA ASN A 12 3.64 -19.98 -9.94
C ASN A 12 2.82 -20.73 -8.87
N ILE A 13 3.36 -20.88 -7.66
CA ILE A 13 2.75 -21.69 -6.60
C ILE A 13 1.58 -20.97 -5.92
N ILE A 14 1.70 -19.67 -5.67
CA ILE A 14 0.66 -18.92 -4.93
C ILE A 14 -0.71 -19.01 -5.63
N PRO A 15 -0.84 -18.78 -6.95
CA PRO A 15 -2.12 -18.92 -7.64
C PRO A 15 -2.72 -20.32 -7.58
N ILE A 16 -1.89 -21.37 -7.60
CA ILE A 16 -2.33 -22.77 -7.48
C ILE A 16 -2.98 -23.01 -6.12
N LEU A 17 -2.31 -22.57 -5.04
CA LEU A 17 -2.84 -22.71 -3.68
C LEU A 17 -4.11 -21.89 -3.47
N VAL A 18 -4.17 -20.67 -4.00
CA VAL A 18 -5.38 -19.84 -3.97
C VAL A 18 -6.52 -20.51 -4.74
N SER A 19 -6.25 -21.08 -5.90
CA SER A 19 -7.25 -21.79 -6.72
C SER A 19 -7.74 -23.07 -6.05
N ALA A 20 -6.90 -23.70 -5.22
CA ALA A 20 -7.28 -24.83 -4.37
C ALA A 20 -8.12 -24.43 -3.14
N GLY A 21 -8.44 -23.13 -2.99
CA GLY A 21 -9.32 -22.62 -1.93
C GLY A 21 -8.62 -22.35 -0.60
N LEU A 22 -7.29 -22.32 -0.55
CA LEU A 22 -6.58 -21.99 0.69
C LEU A 22 -6.80 -20.51 1.04
N THR A 23 -7.18 -20.26 2.30
CA THR A 23 -7.28 -18.88 2.80
C THR A 23 -5.89 -18.27 2.97
N PRO A 24 -5.72 -16.94 2.79
CA PRO A 24 -4.40 -16.29 2.84
C PRO A 24 -3.62 -16.47 4.16
N SER A 25 -4.28 -16.85 5.25
CA SER A 25 -3.65 -17.09 6.55
C SER A 25 -3.21 -18.54 6.79
N CYS A 26 -3.61 -19.48 5.93
CA CYS A 26 -3.21 -20.87 6.04
C CYS A 26 -1.71 -21.04 5.77
N HIS A 27 -1.08 -21.98 6.48
CA HIS A 27 0.22 -22.50 6.08
C HIS A 27 0.05 -23.47 4.90
N PRO A 28 0.91 -23.46 3.86
CA PRO A 28 2.11 -22.62 3.69
C PRO A 28 1.85 -21.27 3.00
N LEU A 29 0.61 -20.97 2.61
CA LEU A 29 0.26 -19.83 1.76
C LEU A 29 0.67 -18.47 2.37
N LEU A 30 0.42 -18.23 3.66
CA LEU A 30 0.83 -16.98 4.32
C LEU A 30 2.34 -16.74 4.23
N ALA A 31 3.14 -17.78 4.48
CA ALA A 31 4.59 -17.73 4.43
C ALA A 31 5.10 -17.49 3.00
N LEU A 32 4.47 -18.15 2.00
CA LEU A 32 4.80 -17.94 0.59
C LEU A 32 4.45 -16.53 0.12
N ILE A 33 3.31 -15.98 0.52
CA ILE A 33 2.94 -14.58 0.24
C ILE A 33 3.96 -13.64 0.90
N GLY A 34 4.35 -13.91 2.15
CA GLY A 34 5.37 -13.14 2.86
C GLY A 34 6.73 -13.14 2.16
N LEU A 35 7.18 -14.30 1.68
CA LEU A 35 8.41 -14.43 0.89
C LEU A 35 8.30 -13.70 -0.45
N HIS A 36 7.22 -13.92 -1.20
CA HIS A 36 6.97 -13.27 -2.48
C HIS A 36 7.00 -11.75 -2.35
N ARG A 37 6.33 -11.21 -1.32
CA ARG A 37 6.37 -9.79 -0.97
C ARG A 37 7.80 -9.29 -0.76
N SER A 38 8.61 -10.01 0.03
CA SER A 38 10.02 -9.63 0.26
C SER A 38 10.85 -9.65 -1.02
N LEU A 39 10.62 -10.62 -1.91
CA LEU A 39 11.30 -10.69 -3.20
C LEU A 39 10.90 -9.50 -4.09
N LEU A 40 9.60 -9.21 -4.20
CA LEU A 40 9.10 -8.05 -4.96
C LEU A 40 9.66 -6.72 -4.43
N LEU A 41 9.65 -6.53 -3.10
CA LEU A 41 10.21 -5.33 -2.46
C LEU A 41 11.70 -5.14 -2.80
N SER A 42 12.48 -6.23 -2.81
CA SER A 42 13.90 -6.16 -3.15
C SER A 42 14.16 -5.91 -4.65
N SER A 43 13.15 -6.12 -5.50
CA SER A 43 13.21 -5.83 -6.93
C SER A 43 12.75 -4.40 -7.27
N LEU A 44 12.23 -3.63 -6.30
CA LEU A 44 11.89 -2.22 -6.51
C LEU A 44 13.15 -1.38 -6.71
N SER A 45 13.15 -0.56 -7.76
CA SER A 45 14.21 0.40 -8.08
C SER A 45 13.61 1.79 -8.41
N ALA A 46 14.46 2.79 -8.66
CA ALA A 46 13.99 4.12 -9.06
C ALA A 46 13.21 4.10 -10.40
N GLU A 47 13.48 3.12 -11.27
CA GLU A 47 12.84 2.94 -12.58
C GLU A 47 11.85 1.77 -12.55
N THR A 48 11.13 1.63 -11.43
CA THR A 48 10.16 0.54 -11.26
C THR A 48 9.01 0.68 -12.26
N ALA A 49 8.66 -0.42 -12.93
CA ALA A 49 7.46 -0.49 -13.77
C ALA A 49 6.18 -0.45 -12.91
N GLN A 50 5.13 0.21 -13.39
CA GLN A 50 3.84 0.32 -12.71
C GLN A 50 3.28 -1.05 -12.28
N GLU A 51 3.38 -2.06 -13.16
CA GLU A 51 2.89 -3.41 -12.90
C GLU A 51 3.57 -4.07 -11.70
N LEU A 52 4.88 -3.84 -11.52
CA LEU A 52 5.65 -4.38 -10.41
C LEU A 52 5.24 -3.72 -9.08
N LEU A 53 5.05 -2.39 -9.09
CA LEU A 53 4.55 -1.65 -7.93
C LEU A 53 3.16 -2.14 -7.52
N ASP A 54 2.26 -2.28 -8.49
CA ASP A 54 0.90 -2.74 -8.28
C ASP A 54 0.84 -4.18 -7.75
N GLU A 55 1.66 -5.09 -8.28
CA GLU A 55 1.76 -6.46 -7.75
C GLU A 55 2.34 -6.48 -6.33
N THR A 56 3.30 -5.61 -6.04
CA THR A 56 3.88 -5.48 -4.70
C THR A 56 2.82 -5.00 -3.70
N ILE A 57 2.03 -3.99 -4.05
CA ILE A 57 0.94 -3.48 -3.20
C ILE A 57 -0.12 -4.56 -2.99
N ARG A 58 -0.52 -5.27 -4.05
CA ARG A 58 -1.51 -6.36 -3.98
C ARG A 58 -1.02 -7.49 -3.07
N THR A 59 0.25 -7.88 -3.19
CA THR A 59 0.85 -8.91 -2.36
C THR A 59 0.98 -8.45 -0.90
N ALA A 60 1.41 -7.21 -0.65
CA ALA A 60 1.49 -6.64 0.69
C ALA A 60 0.11 -6.56 1.37
N ALA A 61 -0.94 -6.17 0.63
CA ALA A 61 -2.31 -6.16 1.13
C ALA A 61 -2.80 -7.57 1.49
N LYS A 62 -2.59 -8.56 0.62
CA LYS A 62 -2.92 -9.97 0.91
C LYS A 62 -2.19 -10.48 2.15
N HIS A 63 -0.90 -10.16 2.29
CA HIS A 63 -0.10 -10.52 3.46
C HIS A 63 -0.67 -9.91 4.75
N TYR A 64 -0.94 -8.60 4.74
CA TYR A 64 -1.54 -7.90 5.87
C TYR A 64 -2.91 -8.48 6.24
N MET A 65 -3.76 -8.79 5.25
CA MET A 65 -5.07 -9.43 5.50
C MET A 65 -4.91 -10.80 6.16
N GLY A 66 -4.00 -11.64 5.65
CA GLY A 66 -3.68 -12.93 6.24
C GLY A 66 -3.22 -12.80 7.70
N LEU A 67 -2.27 -11.91 7.96
CA LEU A 67 -1.82 -11.60 9.33
C LEU A 67 -2.95 -11.11 10.23
N SER A 68 -3.87 -10.29 9.71
CA SER A 68 -4.97 -9.71 10.48
C SER A 68 -6.00 -10.74 10.94
N THR A 69 -6.05 -11.92 10.31
CA THR A 69 -6.92 -13.02 10.77
C THR A 69 -6.35 -13.78 11.96
N ILE A 70 -5.02 -13.75 12.15
CA ILE A 70 -4.33 -14.53 13.19
C ILE A 70 -3.74 -13.64 14.31
N LEU A 71 -3.44 -12.38 14.01
CA LEU A 71 -2.85 -11.43 14.95
C LEU A 71 -3.87 -10.37 15.37
N CYS A 72 -3.93 -10.11 16.67
CA CYS A 72 -4.80 -9.10 17.26
C CYS A 72 -4.42 -7.66 16.86
N ASN A 73 -5.36 -6.74 17.07
CA ASN A 73 -5.15 -5.32 16.83
C ASN A 73 -4.02 -4.76 17.68
N GLY A 74 -3.07 -4.07 17.05
CA GLY A 74 -1.90 -3.53 17.74
C GLY A 74 -0.75 -4.52 17.90
N HIS A 75 -0.81 -5.71 17.29
CA HIS A 75 0.33 -6.61 17.26
C HIS A 75 1.50 -5.99 16.46
N PRO A 76 2.75 -5.97 16.96
CA PRO A 76 3.88 -5.32 16.30
C PRO A 76 4.08 -5.72 14.82
N VAL A 77 4.04 -7.03 14.52
CA VAL A 77 4.19 -7.55 13.14
C VAL A 77 3.09 -7.02 12.21
N ARG A 78 1.86 -6.92 12.71
CA ARG A 78 0.73 -6.44 11.93
C ARG A 78 0.81 -4.94 11.68
N ALA A 79 1.20 -4.18 12.71
CA ALA A 79 1.44 -2.75 12.62
C ALA A 79 2.53 -2.41 11.59
N VAL A 80 3.63 -3.17 11.57
CA VAL A 80 4.71 -3.02 10.58
C VAL A 80 4.21 -3.34 9.16
N ALA A 81 3.47 -4.44 8.98
CA ALA A 81 2.91 -4.80 7.68
C ALA A 81 1.93 -3.73 7.14
N LEU A 82 1.11 -3.13 8.01
CA LEU A 82 0.19 -2.06 7.62
C LEU A 82 0.92 -0.75 7.28
N ALA A 83 1.99 -0.43 8.03
CA ALA A 83 2.86 0.70 7.76
C ALA A 83 3.56 0.56 6.40
N GLU A 84 4.08 -0.63 6.08
CA GLU A 84 4.68 -0.94 4.79
C GLU A 84 3.67 -0.77 3.64
N LEU A 85 2.46 -1.32 3.78
CA LEU A 85 1.40 -1.16 2.78
C LEU A 85 1.06 0.32 2.53
N GLY A 86 0.91 1.11 3.60
CA GLY A 86 0.63 2.54 3.48
C GLY A 86 1.75 3.31 2.79
N LYS A 87 3.02 2.94 3.02
CA LYS A 87 4.17 3.52 2.32
C LYS A 87 4.18 3.15 0.84
N LEU A 88 3.90 1.89 0.50
CA LEU A 88 3.83 1.46 -0.91
C LEU A 88 2.72 2.21 -1.67
N LEU A 89 1.57 2.43 -1.03
CA LEU A 89 0.48 3.21 -1.63
C LEU A 89 0.88 4.68 -1.84
N ALA A 90 1.73 5.25 -0.97
CA ALA A 90 2.21 6.62 -1.06
C ALA A 90 3.33 6.82 -2.11
N VAL A 91 3.92 5.75 -2.66
CA VAL A 91 4.94 5.86 -3.72
C VAL A 91 4.29 6.45 -4.98
N ASP A 92 4.98 7.42 -5.59
CA ASP A 92 4.60 8.03 -6.86
C ASP A 92 4.40 6.97 -7.95
N GLU A 93 3.33 7.13 -8.73
CA GLU A 93 3.04 6.24 -9.84
C GLU A 93 3.97 6.52 -11.03
N PRO A 94 4.79 5.55 -11.47
CA PRO A 94 5.62 5.73 -12.67
C PRO A 94 4.78 5.95 -13.94
N CYS A 95 3.57 5.37 -14.01
CA CYS A 95 2.63 5.56 -15.11
C CYS A 95 1.19 5.61 -14.57
N PRO A 96 0.70 6.80 -14.13
CA PRO A 96 -0.64 6.91 -13.57
C PRO A 96 -1.70 6.63 -14.64
N VAL A 97 -2.72 5.84 -14.31
CA VAL A 97 -3.85 5.59 -15.21
C VAL A 97 -4.72 6.85 -15.27
N ILE A 98 -4.75 7.50 -16.44
CA ILE A 98 -5.48 8.76 -16.67
C ILE A 98 -6.97 8.52 -16.94
N SER A 99 -7.35 7.30 -17.33
CA SER A 99 -8.73 6.93 -17.66
C SER A 99 -9.51 6.44 -16.43
N PRO A 100 -10.79 6.83 -16.27
CA PRO A 100 -11.63 6.29 -15.21
C PRO A 100 -11.81 4.79 -15.43
N PRO A 101 -11.51 3.95 -14.44
CA PRO A 101 -11.55 2.51 -14.64
C PRO A 101 -13.02 2.08 -14.76
N THR A 102 -13.38 1.52 -15.93
CA THR A 102 -14.72 0.95 -16.22
C THR A 102 -15.01 -0.30 -15.39
N ASN A 103 -14.00 -0.86 -14.73
CA ASN A 103 -14.10 -1.92 -13.73
C ASN A 103 -13.49 -1.39 -12.43
N ILE A 104 -14.03 -1.80 -11.28
CA ILE A 104 -13.49 -1.48 -9.95
C ILE A 104 -12.07 -2.06 -9.87
N ALA A 105 -11.06 -1.30 -10.31
CA ALA A 105 -9.68 -1.74 -10.28
C ALA A 105 -9.27 -1.90 -8.82
N PHE A 106 -8.67 -3.04 -8.48
CA PHE A 106 -8.26 -3.38 -7.12
C PHE A 106 -7.32 -2.32 -6.50
N LEU A 107 -6.62 -1.56 -7.35
CA LEU A 107 -5.81 -0.41 -6.93
C LEU A 107 -6.39 0.88 -7.53
N PRO A 108 -6.75 1.86 -6.70
CA PRO A 108 -6.99 3.22 -7.18
C PRO A 108 -5.69 3.81 -7.75
N SER A 109 -5.82 4.73 -8.70
CA SER A 109 -4.71 5.56 -9.21
C SER A 109 -4.92 7.03 -8.83
N GLY A 110 -3.82 7.76 -8.72
CA GLY A 110 -3.77 9.19 -8.47
C GLY A 110 -4.33 9.58 -7.09
N PRO A 111 -5.18 10.62 -7.00
CA PRO A 111 -5.62 11.19 -5.73
C PRO A 111 -6.36 10.20 -4.80
N PRO A 112 -7.26 9.33 -5.31
CA PRO A 112 -7.84 8.26 -4.50
C PRO A 112 -6.81 7.29 -3.91
N ARG A 113 -5.71 7.01 -4.60
CA ARG A 113 -4.60 6.19 -4.07
C ARG A 113 -3.89 6.89 -2.92
N LEU A 114 -3.63 8.18 -3.09
CA LEU A 114 -2.98 9.00 -2.07
C LEU A 114 -3.85 9.13 -0.80
N LYS A 115 -5.17 9.25 -0.97
CA LYS A 115 -6.14 9.16 0.14
C LYS A 115 -6.09 7.79 0.83
N ALA A 116 -6.07 6.70 0.07
CA ALA A 116 -5.95 5.35 0.62
C ALA A 116 -4.63 5.16 1.39
N ALA A 117 -3.52 5.74 0.90
CA ALA A 117 -2.23 5.76 1.58
C ALA A 117 -2.34 6.47 2.93
N TYR A 118 -2.89 7.68 2.95
CA TYR A 118 -3.13 8.47 4.17
C TYR A 118 -3.94 7.69 5.21
N GLU A 119 -5.11 7.17 4.84
CA GLU A 119 -5.99 6.43 5.75
C GLU A 119 -5.32 5.15 6.27
N THR A 120 -4.51 4.50 5.44
CA THR A 120 -3.75 3.31 5.82
C THR A 120 -2.63 3.64 6.80
N LEU A 121 -1.90 4.73 6.59
CA LEU A 121 -0.84 5.18 7.49
C LEU A 121 -1.38 5.70 8.83
N VAL A 122 -2.53 6.36 8.85
CA VAL A 122 -3.21 6.75 10.10
C VAL A 122 -3.56 5.52 10.93
N ARG A 123 -4.12 4.47 10.30
CA ARG A 123 -4.40 3.19 10.98
C ARG A 123 -3.12 2.51 11.45
N ALA A 124 -2.08 2.47 10.61
CA ALA A 124 -0.78 1.91 10.97
C ALA A 124 -0.19 2.61 12.21
N ARG A 125 -0.23 3.95 12.26
CA ARG A 125 0.25 4.72 13.40
C ARG A 125 -0.48 4.35 14.68
N HIS A 126 -1.81 4.20 14.62
CA HIS A 126 -2.58 3.78 15.77
C HIS A 126 -2.14 2.41 16.30
N GLU A 127 -1.94 1.43 15.41
CA GLU A 127 -1.46 0.10 15.80
C GLU A 127 -0.03 0.12 16.33
N LEU A 128 0.87 0.92 15.74
CA LEU A 128 2.24 1.08 16.20
C LEU A 128 2.29 1.64 17.64
N MET A 129 1.43 2.60 17.95
CA MET A 129 1.32 3.14 19.31
C MET A 129 0.83 2.10 20.34
N ILE A 130 0.08 1.09 19.90
CA ILE A 130 -0.32 -0.04 20.77
C ILE A 130 0.85 -1.02 20.91
N GLY A 131 1.39 -1.52 19.79
CA GLY A 131 2.36 -2.61 19.78
C GLY A 131 3.76 -2.22 20.26
N PHE A 132 4.21 -1.01 19.93
CA PHE A 132 5.52 -0.48 20.33
C PHE A 132 5.44 0.54 21.47
N GLY A 133 4.22 0.83 21.94
CA GLY A 133 3.96 1.64 23.13
C GLY A 133 3.79 3.14 22.85
N ARG A 134 2.80 3.73 23.55
CA ARG A 134 2.41 5.14 23.41
C ARG A 134 3.46 6.12 23.92
N LYS A 135 4.21 5.76 24.97
CA LYS A 135 5.24 6.62 25.57
C LYS A 135 6.34 7.02 24.58
N ASN A 136 6.62 6.13 23.63
CA ASN A 136 7.62 6.34 22.58
C ASN A 136 6.97 6.66 21.22
N ASP A 137 5.68 7.00 21.19
CA ASP A 137 4.91 7.28 19.96
C ASP A 137 4.99 6.16 18.90
N GLY A 138 5.12 4.89 19.33
CA GLY A 138 5.30 3.75 18.41
C GLY A 138 6.74 3.56 17.90
N GLY A 139 7.73 4.18 18.55
CA GLY A 139 9.15 4.08 18.22
C GLY A 139 9.54 4.88 16.98
N GLU A 140 10.70 4.57 16.40
CA GLU A 140 11.19 5.25 15.19
C GLU A 140 10.22 5.11 14.01
N LEU A 141 9.65 3.91 13.85
CA LEU A 141 8.68 3.68 12.80
C LEU A 141 7.44 4.55 13.01
N GLY A 142 6.93 4.67 14.24
CA GLY A 142 5.79 5.53 14.55
C GLY A 142 6.04 7.02 14.25
N ARG A 143 7.26 7.51 14.52
CA ARG A 143 7.69 8.87 14.15
C ARG A 143 7.75 9.07 12.63
N ASN A 144 8.39 8.14 11.93
CA ASN A 144 8.49 8.18 10.47
C ASN A 144 7.10 8.12 9.79
N ILE A 145 6.18 7.30 10.31
CA ILE A 145 4.80 7.28 9.82
C ILE A 145 4.08 8.59 10.09
N ARG A 146 4.28 9.21 11.26
CA ARG A 146 3.70 10.53 11.56
C ARG A 146 4.14 11.59 10.54
N GLU A 147 5.42 11.63 10.21
CA GLU A 147 5.95 12.56 9.21
C GLU A 147 5.35 12.32 7.82
N ALA A 148 5.27 11.06 7.40
CA ALA A 148 4.64 10.67 6.14
C ALA A 148 3.16 11.09 6.08
N VAL A 149 2.40 10.88 7.16
CA VAL A 149 1.00 11.31 7.27
C VAL A 149 0.87 12.82 7.07
N VAL A 150 1.73 13.62 7.72
CA VAL A 150 1.71 15.09 7.57
C VAL A 150 2.08 15.53 6.14
N SER A 151 3.00 14.83 5.46
CA SER A 151 3.31 15.12 4.05
C SER A 151 2.10 14.88 3.16
N LEU A 152 1.46 13.71 3.31
CA LEU A 152 0.30 13.34 2.51
C LEU A 152 -0.90 14.27 2.75
N GLU A 153 -1.11 14.76 3.98
CA GLU A 153 -2.15 15.76 4.27
C GLU A 153 -1.94 17.04 3.47
N ARG A 154 -0.69 17.51 3.36
CA ARG A 154 -0.36 18.70 2.57
C ARG A 154 -0.61 18.47 1.09
N GLU A 155 -0.19 17.32 0.57
CA GLU A 155 -0.39 16.95 -0.84
C GLU A 155 -1.88 16.84 -1.20
N LEU A 156 -2.69 16.19 -0.35
CA LEU A 156 -4.15 16.14 -0.53
C LEU A 156 -4.80 17.52 -0.47
N GLY A 157 -4.30 18.40 0.41
CA GLY A 157 -4.76 19.78 0.51
C GLY A 157 -4.51 20.57 -0.78
N VAL A 158 -3.29 20.46 -1.33
CA VAL A 158 -2.91 21.09 -2.61
C VAL A 158 -3.79 20.57 -3.75
N TRP A 159 -4.06 19.26 -3.80
CA TRP A 159 -4.92 18.68 -4.84
C TRP A 159 -6.37 19.18 -4.76
N THR A 160 -6.93 19.23 -3.55
CA THR A 160 -8.31 19.72 -3.34
C THR A 160 -8.44 21.18 -3.76
N GLN A 161 -7.46 22.02 -3.41
CA GLN A 161 -7.42 23.41 -3.83
C GLN A 161 -7.23 23.56 -5.35
N GLY A 162 -6.37 22.74 -5.95
CA GLY A 162 -6.12 22.72 -7.40
C GLY A 162 -7.37 22.39 -8.21
N ILE A 163 -8.18 21.42 -7.76
CA ILE A 163 -9.47 21.11 -8.39
C ILE A 163 -10.44 22.28 -8.28
N HIS A 164 -10.54 22.88 -7.10
CA HIS A 164 -11.42 24.03 -6.90
C HIS A 164 -11.06 25.19 -7.86
N ASN A 165 -9.76 25.48 -7.99
CA ASN A 165 -9.28 26.55 -8.87
C ASN A 165 -9.56 26.25 -10.35
N THR A 166 -9.30 25.02 -10.81
CA THR A 166 -9.55 24.64 -12.23
C THR A 166 -11.04 24.67 -12.58
N LEU A 167 -11.92 24.22 -11.67
CA LEU A 167 -13.36 24.34 -11.86
C LEU A 167 -13.82 25.80 -11.92
N GLN A 168 -13.25 26.67 -11.08
CA GLN A 168 -13.55 28.10 -11.10
C GLN A 168 -13.09 28.77 -12.40
N ASP A 169 -11.93 28.39 -12.93
CA ASP A 169 -11.42 28.88 -14.22
C ASP A 169 -12.26 28.39 -15.42
N LEU A 170 -12.76 27.15 -15.38
CA LEU A 170 -13.68 26.63 -16.39
C LEU A 170 -15.01 27.39 -16.39
N LEU A 171 -15.56 27.69 -15.21
CA LEU A 171 -16.77 28.50 -15.07
C LEU A 171 -16.57 29.95 -15.57
N ASN A 172 -15.38 30.51 -15.35
CA ASN A 172 -15.05 31.87 -15.79
C ASN A 172 -14.77 31.96 -17.30
N SER A 173 -14.17 30.93 -17.89
CA SER A 173 -13.91 30.86 -19.33
C SER A 173 -15.16 30.60 -20.16
N SER A 174 -16.14 29.85 -19.63
CA SER A 174 -17.45 29.65 -20.29
C SER A 174 -18.36 30.89 -20.28
N ARG A 175 -18.00 31.95 -19.55
CA ARG A 175 -18.76 33.23 -19.47
C ARG A 175 -18.23 34.33 -20.40
N LYS A 176 -17.15 34.07 -21.14
CA LYS A 176 -16.63 34.95 -22.20
C LYS A 176 -17.04 34.42 -23.56
#